data_AF-A0A1V2LPP2-F1
#
_entry.id   AF-A0A1V2LPP2-F1
#
_cell.length_a   1.000
_cell.length_b   1.000
_cell.length_c   1.000
_cell.angle_alpha   90.00
_cell.angle_beta   90.00
_cell.angle_gamma   90.00
#
_symmetry.space_group_name_H-M   'P 1'
#
loop_
_entity.id
_entity.type
_entity.pdbx_description
1 polymer ?
#
loop_
_entity_poly.entity_id
_entity_poly.type
_entity_poly.pdbx_seq_one_letter_code
_entity_poly.pdbx_strand_id
1 'polypeptide(L)'
;MSQKPIITAHAIRNYLPSNDLKNCLQLLQDDVVYIMDKSDNQWWDSVVLDPIGNVQRGWFPASYTVTFTFTFTSSSKFKFKITFKFTFKIAVTVTFKF
;
A
#
# COMPACT_ATOMS: atom_id res chain seq x y z
N MET A 1 -6.94 11.39 -16.57
CA MET A 1 -7.53 10.06 -16.25
C MET A 1 -6.97 9.64 -14.90
N SER A 2 -7.81 9.43 -13.87
CA SER A 2 -7.36 9.03 -12.54
C SER A 2 -7.09 7.52 -12.54
N GLN A 3 -5.82 7.12 -12.63
CA GLN A 3 -5.46 5.71 -12.53
C GLN A 3 -5.53 5.30 -11.06
N LYS A 4 -6.47 4.42 -10.74
CA LYS A 4 -6.62 3.86 -9.39
C LYS A 4 -5.67 2.68 -9.25
N PRO A 5 -4.91 2.58 -8.14
CA PRO A 5 -4.05 1.43 -7.90
C PRO A 5 -4.89 0.15 -7.75
N ILE A 6 -4.36 -0.96 -8.27
CA ILE A 6 -5.01 -2.27 -8.19
C ILE A 6 -5.05 -2.70 -6.72
N ILE A 7 -3.88 -2.66 -6.06
CA ILE A 7 -3.69 -3.11 -4.68
C ILE A 7 -2.73 -2.18 -3.96
N THR A 8 -2.97 -1.99 -2.66
CA THR A 8 -2.03 -1.34 -1.74
C THR A 8 -1.28 -2.41 -0.94
N ALA A 9 0.04 -2.28 -0.88
CA ALA A 9 0.92 -3.14 -0.12
C ALA A 9 1.86 -2.29 0.74
N HIS A 10 2.60 -2.93 1.64
CA HIS A 10 3.76 -2.35 2.28
C HIS A 10 5.01 -3.14 1.92
N ALA A 11 6.13 -2.45 1.86
CA ALA A 11 7.44 -3.08 1.72
C ALA A 11 7.84 -3.73 3.05
N ILE A 12 8.22 -5.01 3.00
CA ILE A 12 8.65 -5.77 4.19
C ILE A 12 10.17 -5.75 4.38
N ARG A 13 10.91 -5.26 3.38
CA ARG A 13 12.37 -5.15 3.41
C ARG A 13 12.85 -4.11 2.42
N ASN A 14 14.07 -3.62 2.62
CA ASN A 14 14.71 -2.68 1.71
C ASN A 14 15.03 -3.34 0.36
N TYR A 15 14.74 -2.63 -0.73
CA TYR A 15 15.17 -2.95 -2.08
C TYR A 15 15.91 -1.75 -2.66
N LEU A 16 17.22 -1.90 -2.83
CA LEU A 16 18.11 -0.89 -3.38
C LEU A 16 18.62 -1.39 -4.74
N PRO A 17 17.99 -1.00 -5.86
CA PRO A 17 18.46 -1.40 -7.18
C PRO A 17 19.83 -0.76 -7.48
N SER A 18 20.68 -1.46 -8.23
CA SER A 18 21.93 -0.89 -8.75
C SER A 18 21.65 0.30 -9.67
N ASN A 19 22.56 1.28 -9.70
CA ASN A 19 22.39 2.52 -10.50
C ASN A 19 22.17 2.28 -12.01
N ASP A 20 22.55 1.12 -12.52
CA ASP A 20 22.36 0.74 -13.94
C ASP A 20 20.89 0.39 -14.27
N LEU A 21 20.06 0.12 -13.27
CA LEU A 21 18.66 -0.28 -13.42
C LEU A 21 17.72 0.93 -13.35
N LYS A 22 17.68 1.72 -14.42
CA LYS A 22 16.88 2.98 -14.50
C LYS A 22 15.37 2.83 -14.31
N ASN A 23 14.82 1.62 -14.49
CA ASN A 23 13.38 1.38 -14.38
C ASN A 23 12.98 0.75 -13.04
N CYS A 24 13.94 0.52 -12.14
CA CYS A 24 13.67 -0.08 -10.85
C CYS A 24 13.31 0.99 -9.81
N LEU A 25 12.32 0.67 -8.98
CA LEU A 25 11.91 1.54 -7.88
C LEU A 25 12.68 1.15 -6.62
N GLN A 26 13.24 2.13 -5.93
CA GLN A 26 13.79 1.91 -4.60
C GLN A 26 12.64 1.75 -3.60
N LEU A 27 12.72 0.74 -2.74
CA LEU A 27 11.78 0.54 -1.65
C LEU A 27 12.52 0.55 -0.31
N LEU A 28 12.00 1.27 0.67
CA LEU A 28 12.41 1.13 2.05
C LEU A 28 11.39 0.29 2.80
N GLN A 29 11.85 -0.45 3.80
CA GLN A 29 10.99 -1.21 4.68
C GLN A 29 9.95 -0.29 5.32
N ASP A 30 8.71 -0.79 5.43
CA ASP A 30 7.53 -0.10 5.94
C ASP A 30 6.96 1.01 5.02
N ASP A 31 7.54 1.23 3.84
CA ASP A 31 6.96 2.12 2.82
C ASP A 31 5.65 1.56 2.27
N VAL A 32 4.70 2.47 2.01
CA VAL A 32 3.43 2.14 1.36
C VAL A 32 3.60 2.19 -0.16
N VAL A 33 3.29 1.07 -0.80
CA VAL A 33 3.42 0.86 -2.23
C VAL A 33 2.06 0.67 -2.88
N TYR A 34 1.84 1.40 -3.96
CA TYR A 34 0.62 1.33 -4.75
C TYR A 34 0.92 0.54 -6.03
N ILE A 35 0.42 -0.69 -6.09
CA ILE A 35 0.67 -1.59 -7.21
C ILE A 35 -0.27 -1.22 -8.35
N MET A 36 0.33 -0.85 -9.49
CA MET A 36 -0.35 -0.42 -10.69
C MET A 36 -0.53 -1.55 -11.70
N ASP A 37 0.45 -2.46 -11.79
CA ASP A 37 0.38 -3.65 -12.62
C ASP A 37 1.05 -4.85 -11.95
N LYS A 38 0.38 -6.00 -12.03
CA LYS A 38 0.86 -7.29 -11.53
C LYS A 38 1.24 -8.16 -12.71
N SER A 39 2.51 -8.10 -13.11
CA SER A 39 3.04 -9.05 -14.07
C SER A 39 3.23 -10.43 -13.42
N ASP A 40 2.98 -11.49 -14.19
CA ASP A 40 3.20 -12.90 -13.77
C ASP A 40 4.69 -13.21 -13.53
N ASN A 41 5.58 -12.35 -14.01
CA ASN A 41 7.04 -12.49 -13.91
C ASN A 41 7.59 -12.19 -12.51
N GLN A 42 6.73 -12.07 -11.48
CA GLN A 42 7.08 -11.68 -10.11
C GLN A 42 7.70 -10.28 -9.96
N TRP A 43 7.65 -9.46 -11.00
CA TRP A 43 8.02 -8.04 -10.97
C TRP A 43 6.76 -7.22 -11.13
N TRP A 44 6.51 -6.32 -10.20
CA TRP A 44 5.31 -5.49 -10.20
C TRP A 44 5.68 -4.04 -10.48
N ASP A 45 4.86 -3.39 -11.31
CA ASP A 45 4.95 -1.96 -11.54
C ASP A 45 4.15 -1.26 -10.44
N SER A 46 4.78 -0.29 -9.81
CA SER A 46 4.21 0.38 -8.65
C SER A 46 4.68 1.79 -8.50
N VAL A 47 3.97 2.48 -7.62
CA VAL A 47 4.20 3.86 -7.28
C VAL A 47 4.41 3.97 -5.77
N VAL A 48 5.46 4.68 -5.38
CA VAL A 48 5.70 5.12 -4.00
C VAL A 48 5.50 6.63 -3.93
N LEU A 49 4.93 7.07 -2.82
CA LEU A 49 4.77 8.48 -2.49
C LEU A 49 5.76 8.80 -1.37
N ASP A 50 6.71 9.68 -1.68
CA ASP A 50 7.64 10.19 -0.67
C ASP A 50 6.89 11.05 0.37
N PRO A 51 7.43 11.21 1.58
CA PRO A 51 6.86 12.09 2.60
C PRO A 51 6.70 13.55 2.14
N ILE A 52 7.49 13.97 1.14
CA ILE A 52 7.48 15.30 0.55
C ILE A 52 6.38 15.42 -0.54
N GLY A 53 5.74 14.32 -0.92
CA GLY A 53 4.70 14.26 -1.95
C GLY A 53 5.21 13.95 -3.36
N ASN A 54 6.49 13.60 -3.50
CA ASN A 54 7.03 13.16 -4.78
C ASN A 54 6.52 11.77 -5.11
N VAL A 55 6.20 11.55 -6.38
CA VAL A 55 5.69 10.28 -6.88
C VAL A 55 6.80 9.59 -7.65
N GLN A 56 7.27 8.45 -7.13
CA GLN A 56 8.27 7.63 -7.80
C GLN A 56 7.60 6.38 -8.34
N ARG A 57 7.79 6.08 -9.63
CA ARG A 57 7.24 4.89 -10.28
C ARG A 57 8.37 4.00 -10.77
N GLY A 58 8.20 2.70 -10.60
CA GLY A 58 9.09 1.74 -11.19
C GLY A 58 8.78 0.31 -10.78
N TRP A 59 9.66 -0.56 -11.23
CA TRP A 59 9.53 -1.99 -11.07
C TRP A 59 10.27 -2.47 -9.84
N PHE A 60 9.66 -3.42 -9.14
CA PHE A 60 10.32 -4.11 -8.04
C PHE A 60 9.84 -5.58 -7.96
N PRO A 61 10.64 -6.47 -7.37
CA PRO A 61 10.25 -7.86 -7.13
C PRO A 61 9.14 -7.99 -6.08
N ALA A 62 8.03 -8.63 -6.47
CA ALA A 62 6.82 -8.84 -5.68
C ALA A 62 7.08 -9.39 -4.26
N SER A 63 8.10 -10.25 -4.13
CA SER A 63 8.46 -10.88 -2.87
C SER A 63 8.91 -9.91 -1.78
N TYR A 64 9.22 -8.65 -2.12
CA TYR A 64 9.65 -7.58 -1.20
C TYR A 64 8.47 -6.84 -0.58
N THR A 65 7.24 -7.18 -0.97
CA THR A 65 6.04 -6.51 -0.49
C THR A 65 5.01 -7.49 0.02
N VAL A 66 4.22 -7.05 0.99
CA VAL A 66 3.07 -7.78 1.50
C VAL A 66 1.84 -6.91 1.37
N THR A 67 0.80 -7.47 0.78
CA THR A 67 -0.48 -6.79 0.61
C THR A 67 -1.09 -6.46 1.96
N PHE A 68 -1.71 -5.29 2.11
CA PHE A 68 -2.50 -4.99 3.30
C PHE A 68 -3.76 -5.87 3.32
N THR A 69 -3.67 -7.04 3.94
CA THR A 69 -4.82 -7.88 4.27
C THR A 69 -5.24 -7.57 5.71
N PHE A 70 -6.33 -6.81 5.86
CA PHE A 70 -7.01 -6.69 7.15
C PHE A 70 -7.74 -8.01 7.42
N THR A 71 -7.04 -8.98 8.00
CA THR A 71 -7.66 -10.15 8.59
C THR A 71 -8.26 -9.71 9.93
N PHE A 72 -9.55 -9.38 9.93
CA PHE A 72 -10.29 -9.29 11.18
C PHE A 72 -10.40 -10.71 11.74
N THR A 73 -9.41 -11.12 12.54
CA THR A 73 -9.51 -12.31 13.38
C THR A 73 -10.61 -12.05 14.38
N SER A 74 -11.82 -12.51 14.06
CA SER A 74 -12.97 -12.53 14.96
C SER A 74 -12.71 -13.55 16.07
N SER A 75 -11.84 -13.16 17.00
CA SER A 75 -11.52 -13.88 18.23
C SER A 75 -11.99 -13.06 19.43
N SER A 76 -13.24 -12.63 19.40
CA SER A 76 -14.02 -12.34 20.61
C SER A 76 -15.46 -12.08 20.20
N LYS A 77 -16.41 -12.55 21.00
CA LYS A 77 -17.87 -12.43 20.81
C LYS A 77 -18.35 -10.98 20.93
N PHE A 78 -17.89 -10.11 20.03
CA PHE A 78 -18.38 -8.74 19.94
C PHE A 78 -18.66 -8.43 18.47
N LYS A 79 -19.89 -8.76 18.04
CA LYS A 79 -20.41 -8.35 16.74
C LYS A 79 -20.77 -6.88 16.80
N PHE A 80 -19.81 -6.02 16.47
CA PHE A 80 -20.09 -4.62 16.17
C PHE A 80 -20.16 -4.45 14.65
N LYS A 81 -21.37 -4.39 14.10
CA LYS A 81 -21.61 -4.32 12.65
C LYS A 81 -21.57 -2.86 12.21
N ILE A 82 -20.38 -2.35 11.86
CA ILE A 82 -20.27 -1.02 11.23
C ILE A 82 -20.46 -1.17 9.73
N THR A 83 -21.57 -0.65 9.20
CA THR A 83 -21.81 -0.61 7.75
C THR A 83 -21.42 0.78 7.26
N PHE A 84 -20.20 0.92 6.74
CA PHE A 84 -19.79 2.15 6.06
C PHE A 84 -20.43 2.21 4.67
N LYS A 85 -21.51 2.98 4.53
CA LYS A 85 -21.91 3.49 3.22
C LYS A 85 -21.01 4.68 2.89
N PHE A 86 -20.11 4.48 1.94
CA PHE A 86 -19.19 5.51 1.48
C PHE A 86 -19.96 6.63 0.77
N THR A 87 -20.22 7.72 1.49
CA THR A 87 -20.40 9.03 0.88
C THR A 87 -19.33 9.95 1.43
N PHE A 88 -18.48 10.42 0.52
CA PHE A 88 -17.30 11.24 0.77
C PHE A 88 -17.67 12.55 1.50
N LYS A 89 -17.33 12.68 2.80
CA LYS A 89 -16.93 13.94 3.46
C LYS A 89 -16.09 13.58 4.70
N ILE A 90 -14.83 14.00 4.70
CA ILE A 90 -13.88 13.85 5.80
C ILE A 90 -14.31 14.73 6.98
N ALA A 91 -14.53 14.11 8.13
CA ALA A 91 -14.18 14.64 9.45
C ALA A 91 -14.33 13.50 10.46
N VAL A 92 -13.22 12.96 10.95
CA VAL A 92 -13.22 11.99 12.05
C VAL A 92 -12.60 12.68 13.26
N THR A 93 -13.46 13.16 14.17
CA THR A 93 -13.05 13.52 15.53
C THR A 93 -13.46 12.37 16.43
N VAL A 94 -12.49 11.57 16.87
CA VAL A 94 -12.71 10.54 17.89
C VAL A 94 -12.36 11.14 19.25
N THR A 95 -13.34 11.28 20.13
CA THR A 95 -13.13 11.66 21.54
C THR A 95 -13.45 10.46 22.41
N PHE A 96 -12.44 9.92 23.08
CA PHE A 96 -12.63 8.92 24.12
C PHE A 96 -12.86 9.62 25.45
N LYS A 97 -13.89 9.22 26.18
CA LYS A 97 -14.14 9.61 27.56
C LYS A 97 -14.32 8.32 28.36
N PHE A 98 -13.42 8.11 29.33
CA PHE A 98 -13.51 7.02 30.29
C PHE A 98 -14.54 7.36 31.37
#